data_AF-A0A1W9PE62-F1
#
_entry.id   AF-A0A1W9PE62-F1
#
_cell.length_a   1.000
_cell.length_b   1.000
_cell.length_c   1.000
_cell.angle_alpha   90.00
_cell.angle_beta   90.00
_cell.angle_gamma   90.00
#
_symmetry.space_group_name_H-M   'P 1'
#
loop_
_entity.id
_entity.type
_entity.pdbx_description
1 polymer ?
#
loop_
_entity_poly.entity_id
_entity_poly.type
_entity_poly.pdbx_seq_one_letter_code
_entity_poly.pdbx_strand_id
1 'polypeptide(L)'
;MCICVNERKMEEYLDIFKALSDNTRLRTICLLIKAKGELCLCEVADALGKNHYNVSRHFKVLKRAGLVKEHWEGRYVFYSLAEPQKLFQEHILKAVSTIRKKLLKDDYKRLKLRLTLREDGKCVVGMNSREWGKKLSLFINKDKD
;
A
#
# COMPACT_ATOMS: atom_id res chain seq x y z
N MET A 1 -5.28 -18.22 35.14
CA MET A 1 -5.97 -17.32 34.17
C MET A 1 -5.09 -16.15 33.67
N CYS A 2 -3.76 -16.12 33.91
CA CYS A 2 -2.87 -15.04 33.41
C CYS A 2 -2.09 -15.37 32.12
N ILE A 3 -1.97 -16.65 31.74
CA ILE A 3 -1.17 -17.07 30.57
C ILE A 3 -1.79 -16.56 29.26
N CYS A 4 -3.13 -16.64 29.13
CA CYS A 4 -3.86 -16.26 27.91
C CYS A 4 -3.88 -14.74 27.62
N VAL A 5 -3.56 -13.88 28.60
CA VAL A 5 -3.47 -12.42 28.35
C VAL A 5 -2.11 -12.05 27.78
N ASN A 6 -1.04 -12.70 28.23
CA ASN A 6 0.31 -12.43 27.76
C ASN A 6 0.55 -13.01 26.35
N GLU A 7 0.02 -14.20 26.06
CA GLU A 7 0.06 -14.79 24.71
C GLU A 7 -0.61 -13.88 23.68
N ARG A 8 -1.80 -13.35 23.99
CA ARG A 8 -2.50 -12.38 23.11
C ARG A 8 -1.69 -11.11 22.84
N LYS A 9 -0.94 -10.60 23.83
CA LYS A 9 -0.06 -9.44 23.62
C LYS A 9 1.10 -9.76 22.67
N MET A 10 1.65 -10.96 22.73
CA MET A 10 2.71 -11.39 21.82
C MET A 10 2.20 -11.66 20.40
N GLU A 11 0.99 -12.20 20.26
CA GLU A 11 0.35 -12.43 18.97
C GLU A 11 0.22 -11.15 18.13
N GLU A 12 -0.09 -10.01 18.74
CA GLU A 12 -0.17 -8.72 18.03
C GLU A 12 1.17 -8.34 17.35
N TYR A 13 2.30 -8.53 18.05
CA TYR A 13 3.62 -8.28 17.47
C TYR A 13 3.94 -9.27 16.35
N LEU A 14 3.63 -10.55 16.57
CA LEU A 14 3.83 -11.60 15.57
C LEU A 14 3.00 -11.34 14.31
N ASP A 15 1.77 -10.85 14.45
CA ASP A 15 0.91 -10.53 13.31
C ASP A 15 1.47 -9.37 12.49
N ILE A 16 2.05 -8.35 13.12
CA ILE A 16 2.76 -7.27 12.41
C ILE A 16 3.96 -7.83 11.64
N PHE A 17 4.81 -8.63 12.28
CA PHE A 17 5.97 -9.21 11.60
C PHE A 17 5.57 -10.15 10.46
N LYS A 18 4.58 -11.01 10.67
CA LYS A 18 4.00 -11.87 9.61
C LYS A 18 3.38 -11.05 8.49
N ALA A 19 2.78 -9.90 8.81
CA ALA A 19 2.21 -8.99 7.81
C ALA A 19 3.30 -8.35 6.94
N LEU A 20 4.43 -7.98 7.53
CA LEU A 20 5.54 -7.31 6.84
C LEU A 20 6.51 -8.27 6.14
N SER A 21 6.52 -9.56 6.51
CA SER A 21 7.33 -10.61 5.87
C SER A 21 6.75 -11.07 4.52
N ASP A 22 6.43 -10.13 3.63
CA ASP A 22 6.04 -10.38 2.24
C ASP A 22 6.39 -9.17 1.39
N ASN A 23 6.95 -9.45 0.21
CA ASN A 23 7.44 -8.42 -0.68
C ASN A 23 6.34 -7.43 -1.09
N THR A 24 5.16 -7.93 -1.43
CA THR A 24 4.06 -7.09 -1.92
C THR A 24 3.51 -6.20 -0.80
N ARG A 25 3.26 -6.74 0.39
CA ARG A 25 2.80 -5.99 1.56
C ARG A 25 3.78 -4.90 1.99
N LEU A 26 5.07 -5.22 2.01
CA LEU A 26 6.09 -4.23 2.37
C LEU A 26 6.14 -3.07 1.37
N ARG A 27 6.11 -3.38 0.07
CA ARG A 27 6.02 -2.38 -1.00
C ARG A 27 4.75 -1.53 -0.89
N THR A 28 3.60 -2.15 -0.59
CA THR A 28 2.33 -1.44 -0.35
C THR A 28 2.45 -0.40 0.77
N ILE A 29 3.03 -0.76 1.92
CA ILE A 29 3.25 0.20 3.02
C ILE A 29 4.16 1.34 2.56
N CYS A 30 5.24 1.04 1.84
CA CYS A 30 6.13 2.08 1.30
C CYS A 30 5.43 3.01 0.30
N LEU A 31 4.47 2.51 -0.48
CA LEU A 31 3.64 3.34 -1.36
C LEU A 31 2.71 4.27 -0.56
N LEU A 32 2.05 3.75 0.48
CA LEU A 32 1.18 4.55 1.36
C LEU A 32 1.97 5.64 2.10
N ILE A 33 3.15 5.31 2.63
CA ILE A 33 4.08 6.28 3.23
C ILE A 33 4.44 7.37 2.20
N LYS A 34 4.72 6.97 0.96
CA LYS A 34 5.11 7.91 -0.10
C LYS A 34 3.97 8.83 -0.54
N ALA A 35 2.74 8.33 -0.55
CA ALA A 35 1.56 9.07 -0.99
C ALA A 35 1.16 10.20 -0.04
N LYS A 36 1.48 10.08 1.27
CA LYS A 36 1.05 11.03 2.32
C LYS A 36 -0.47 11.26 2.35
N GLY A 37 -1.25 10.25 1.97
CA GLY A 37 -2.69 10.31 1.85
C GLY A 37 -3.26 8.94 1.49
N GLU A 38 -4.54 8.90 1.10
CA GLU A 38 -5.20 7.66 0.74
C GLU A 38 -4.93 7.27 -0.72
N LEU A 39 -4.86 5.97 -0.99
CA LEU A 39 -4.74 5.38 -2.33
C LEU A 39 -5.91 4.43 -2.60
N CYS A 40 -6.50 4.50 -3.79
CA CYS A 40 -7.41 3.47 -4.25
C CYS A 40 -6.68 2.13 -4.39
N LEU A 41 -7.37 1.02 -4.13
CA LEU A 41 -6.86 -0.34 -4.40
C LEU A 41 -6.28 -0.48 -5.83
N CYS A 42 -6.96 0.15 -6.79
CA CYS A 42 -6.58 0.18 -8.19
C CYS A 42 -5.22 0.87 -8.42
N GLU A 43 -4.98 2.00 -7.77
CA GLU A 43 -3.73 2.75 -7.87
C GLU A 43 -2.56 1.97 -7.28
N VAL A 44 -2.79 1.26 -6.17
CA VAL A 44 -1.76 0.44 -5.53
C VAL A 44 -1.39 -0.75 -6.42
N ALA A 45 -2.38 -1.43 -6.99
CA ALA A 45 -2.11 -2.56 -7.88
C ALA A 45 -1.34 -2.14 -9.14
N ASP A 46 -1.73 -1.03 -9.76
CA ASP A 46 -1.05 -0.44 -10.92
C ASP A 46 0.40 -0.03 -10.57
N ALA A 47 0.57 0.63 -9.41
CA ALA A 47 1.88 1.02 -8.89
C ALA A 47 2.77 -0.17 -8.52
N LEU A 48 2.21 -1.32 -8.17
CA LEU A 48 2.97 -2.55 -7.88
C LEU A 48 3.20 -3.42 -9.13
N GLY A 49 2.43 -3.19 -10.20
CA GLY A 49 2.50 -3.99 -11.43
C GLY A 49 1.97 -5.41 -11.19
N LYS A 50 0.96 -5.53 -10.32
CA LYS A 50 0.38 -6.81 -9.88
C LYS A 50 -1.10 -6.83 -10.20
N ASN A 51 -1.65 -8.04 -10.40
CA ASN A 51 -3.09 -8.22 -10.53
C ASN A 51 -3.81 -7.84 -9.22
N HIS A 52 -4.90 -7.07 -9.36
CA HIS A 52 -5.75 -6.56 -8.28
C HIS A 52 -6.25 -7.63 -7.29
N TYR A 53 -6.55 -8.85 -7.74
CA TYR A 53 -7.06 -9.91 -6.85
C TYR A 53 -6.07 -10.20 -5.71
N ASN A 54 -4.77 -10.23 -6.03
CA ASN A 54 -3.72 -10.48 -5.06
C ASN A 54 -3.58 -9.31 -4.07
N VAL A 55 -3.77 -8.07 -4.53
CA VAL A 55 -3.59 -6.86 -3.71
C VAL A 55 -4.68 -6.72 -2.64
N SER A 56 -5.93 -7.06 -2.95
CA SER A 56 -7.03 -7.00 -1.96
C SER A 56 -6.77 -7.92 -0.76
N ARG A 57 -6.21 -9.11 -0.99
CA ARG A 57 -5.84 -10.07 0.06
C ARG A 57 -4.72 -9.54 0.93
N HIS A 58 -3.74 -8.87 0.34
CA HIS A 58 -2.66 -8.22 1.08
C HIS A 58 -3.20 -7.13 2.03
N PHE A 59 -4.16 -6.31 1.57
CA PHE A 59 -4.81 -5.31 2.42
C PHE A 59 -5.59 -5.91 3.59
N LYS A 60 -6.29 -7.04 3.39
CA LYS A 60 -6.95 -7.74 4.51
C LYS A 60 -5.97 -8.13 5.61
N VAL A 61 -4.78 -8.62 5.25
CA VAL A 61 -3.76 -9.00 6.23
C VAL A 61 -3.14 -7.78 6.90
N LEU A 62 -2.82 -6.72 6.14
CA LEU A 62 -2.31 -5.47 6.70
C LEU A 62 -3.31 -4.79 7.64
N LYS A 63 -4.61 -4.85 7.32
CA LYS A 63 -5.70 -4.31 8.15
C LYS A 63 -5.83 -5.09 9.45
N ARG A 64 -5.76 -6.43 9.39
CA ARG A 64 -5.76 -7.29 10.59
C ARG A 64 -4.58 -6.98 11.51
N ALA A 65 -3.41 -6.70 10.94
CA ALA A 65 -2.22 -6.29 11.70
C ALA A 65 -2.27 -4.83 12.19
N GLY A 66 -3.35 -4.08 11.89
CA GLY A 66 -3.52 -2.69 12.34
C GLY A 66 -2.57 -1.69 11.68
N LEU A 67 -1.97 -2.01 10.53
CA LEU A 67 -1.02 -1.13 9.83
C LEU A 67 -1.69 -0.18 8.82
N VAL A 68 -2.89 -0.53 8.38
CA VAL A 68 -3.66 0.24 7.38
C VAL A 68 -5.11 0.36 7.81
N LYS A 69 -5.76 1.44 7.37
CA LYS A 69 -7.20 1.65 7.47
C LYS A 69 -7.81 1.78 6.07
N GLU A 70 -9.11 1.53 5.97
CA GLU A 70 -9.86 1.67 4.73
C GLU A 70 -10.98 2.67 4.89
N HIS A 71 -11.29 3.36 3.81
CA HIS A 71 -12.34 4.35 3.71
C HIS A 71 -13.12 4.08 2.41
N TRP A 72 -14.45 4.02 2.52
CA TRP A 72 -15.34 3.74 1.40
C TRP A 72 -15.97 5.03 0.91
N GLU A 73 -15.85 5.27 -0.38
CA GLU A 73 -16.53 6.39 -1.03
C GLU A 73 -17.28 5.88 -2.26
N GLY A 74 -18.60 5.76 -2.13
CA GLY A 74 -19.45 5.10 -3.13
C GLY A 74 -18.99 3.67 -3.39
N ARG A 75 -18.57 3.38 -4.64
CA ARG A 75 -18.09 2.06 -5.05
C ARG A 75 -16.58 1.85 -4.88
N TYR A 76 -15.85 2.88 -4.46
CA TYR A 76 -14.40 2.83 -4.37
C TYR A 76 -13.94 2.63 -2.92
N VAL A 77 -12.89 1.83 -2.76
CA VAL A 77 -12.21 1.65 -1.48
C VAL A 77 -10.82 2.30 -1.54
N PHE A 78 -10.59 3.19 -0.60
CA PHE A 78 -9.35 3.89 -0.39
C PHE A 78 -8.65 3.34 0.86
N TYR A 79 -7.33 3.26 0.81
CA TYR A 79 -6.50 2.78 1.91
C TYR A 79 -5.48 3.84 2.30
N SER A 80 -5.26 3.99 3.61
CA SER A 80 -4.20 4.83 4.18
C SER A 80 -3.46 4.06 5.27
N LEU A 81 -2.34 4.61 5.73
CA LEU A 81 -1.73 4.12 6.98
C LEU A 81 -2.72 4.32 8.12
N ALA A 82 -2.78 3.33 9.01
CA ALA A 82 -3.46 3.50 10.29
C ALA A 82 -2.61 4.40 11.20
N GLU A 83 -3.27 5.17 12.06
CA GLU A 83 -2.56 5.91 13.10
C GLU A 83 -1.99 4.92 14.12
N PRO A 84 -0.67 4.97 14.41
CA PRO A 84 -0.07 4.10 15.41
C PRO A 84 -0.73 4.32 16.78
N GLN A 85 -1.24 3.24 17.38
CA GLN A 85 -1.79 3.27 18.74
C GLN A 85 -0.73 2.96 19.79
N LYS A 86 0.43 2.43 19.37
CA LYS A 86 1.53 2.00 20.25
C LYS A 86 2.87 2.44 19.65
N LEU A 87 3.85 2.76 20.52
CA LEU A 87 5.22 3.14 20.11
C LEU A 87 5.87 2.08 19.20
N PHE A 88 5.57 0.81 19.41
CA PHE A 88 6.06 -0.27 18.55
C PHE A 88 5.62 -0.09 17.09
N GLN A 89 4.35 0.22 16.84
CA GLN A 89 3.84 0.43 15.47
C GLN A 89 4.51 1.65 14.82
N GLU A 90 4.70 2.73 15.59
CA GLU A 90 5.41 3.92 15.13
C GLU A 90 6.85 3.59 14.72
N HIS A 91 7.60 2.87 15.57
CA HIS A 91 8.95 2.43 15.27
C HIS A 91 9.03 1.50 14.06
N ILE A 92 8.06 0.59 13.92
CA ILE A 92 7.97 -0.29 12.75
C ILE A 92 7.76 0.52 11.47
N LEU A 93 6.79 1.45 11.45
CA LEU A 93 6.55 2.29 10.26
C LEU A 93 7.75 3.19 9.96
N LYS A 94 8.42 3.73 10.99
CA LYS A 94 9.67 4.47 10.85
C LYS A 94 10.77 3.60 10.25
N ALA A 95 10.96 2.38 10.72
CA ALA A 95 11.92 1.43 10.15
C ALA A 95 11.60 1.10 8.69
N VAL A 96 10.33 0.82 8.36
CA VAL A 96 9.90 0.59 6.96
C VAL A 96 10.17 1.81 6.08
N SER A 97 10.05 3.02 6.61
CA SER A 97 10.34 4.26 5.87
C SER A 97 11.82 4.44 5.50
N THR A 98 12.74 3.74 6.18
CA THR A 98 14.18 3.79 5.87
C THR A 98 14.62 2.82 4.78
N ILE A 99 13.71 1.95 4.30
CA ILE A 99 13.99 1.05 3.18
C ILE A 99 14.50 1.84 1.97
N ARG A 100 15.59 1.34 1.37
CA ARG A 100 16.30 2.04 0.29
C ARG A 100 15.36 2.34 -0.87
N LYS A 101 15.07 3.62 -1.10
CA LYS A 101 14.17 4.11 -2.17
C LYS A 101 14.52 3.59 -3.57
N LYS A 102 15.79 3.27 -3.83
CA LYS A 102 16.24 2.66 -5.10
C LYS A 102 15.53 1.34 -5.41
N LEU A 103 15.19 0.55 -4.38
CA LEU A 103 14.45 -0.71 -4.53
C LEU A 103 12.99 -0.51 -4.96
N LEU A 104 12.46 0.70 -4.76
CA LEU A 104 11.06 1.07 -5.00
C LEU A 104 10.93 2.09 -6.15
N LYS A 105 12.03 2.32 -6.90
CA LYS A 105 12.11 3.38 -7.92
C LYS A 105 10.95 3.28 -8.92
N ASP A 106 10.73 2.10 -9.46
CA ASP A 106 9.71 1.90 -10.50
C ASP A 106 8.30 1.95 -9.94
N ASP A 107 8.11 1.47 -8.70
CA ASP A 107 6.83 1.57 -8.00
C ASP A 107 6.44 3.02 -7.77
N TYR A 108 7.39 3.86 -7.34
CA TYR A 108 7.18 5.28 -7.14
C TYR A 108 6.98 6.04 -8.45
N LYS A 109 7.67 5.66 -9.53
CA LYS A 109 7.43 6.26 -10.85
C LYS A 109 6.03 5.91 -11.35
N ARG A 110 5.62 4.65 -11.27
CA ARG A 110 4.27 4.21 -11.65
C ARG A 110 3.20 4.84 -10.77
N LEU A 111 3.41 4.93 -9.46
CA LEU A 111 2.50 5.65 -8.56
C LEU A 111 2.37 7.12 -8.97
N LYS A 112 3.49 7.83 -9.16
CA LYS A 112 3.46 9.25 -9.57
C LYS A 112 2.68 9.42 -10.87
N LEU A 113 2.93 8.58 -11.87
CA LEU A 113 2.19 8.58 -13.12
C LEU A 113 0.70 8.32 -12.89
N ARG A 114 0.37 7.32 -12.06
CA ARG A 114 -1.00 6.91 -11.80
C ARG A 114 -1.83 7.98 -11.10
N LEU A 115 -1.23 8.73 -10.18
CA LEU A 115 -1.88 9.83 -9.46
C LEU A 115 -2.23 11.02 -10.38
N THR A 116 -1.57 11.16 -11.55
CA THR A 116 -1.94 12.19 -12.54
C THR A 116 -3.25 11.91 -13.27
N LEU A 117 -3.88 10.74 -13.02
CA LEU A 117 -5.20 10.37 -13.55
C LEU A 117 -6.32 10.62 -12.52
N ARG A 118 -6.00 11.28 -11.40
CA ARG A 118 -7.01 11.68 -10.42
C ARG A 118 -7.78 12.89 -10.90
N GLU A 119 -9.07 12.92 -10.56
CA GLU A 119 -9.93 14.09 -10.66
C GLU A 119 -10.39 14.42 -9.24
N ASP A 120 -10.36 15.70 -8.86
CA ASP A 120 -10.68 16.19 -7.50
C ASP A 120 -9.94 15.41 -6.39
N GLY A 121 -8.68 15.06 -6.65
CA GLY A 121 -7.84 14.31 -5.71
C GLY A 121 -8.19 12.83 -5.56
N LYS A 122 -9.15 12.31 -6.35
CA LYS A 122 -9.68 10.95 -6.24
C LYS A 122 -9.44 10.12 -7.49
N CYS A 123 -9.36 8.82 -7.30
CA CYS A 123 -9.20 7.90 -8.41
C CYS A 123 -10.54 7.65 -9.11
N VAL A 124 -10.73 8.25 -10.28
CA VAL A 124 -11.91 8.02 -11.14
C VAL A 124 -11.68 6.88 -12.14
N VAL A 125 -10.42 6.66 -12.48
CA VAL A 125 -9.99 5.65 -13.44
C VAL A 125 -9.94 4.28 -12.76
N GLY A 126 -10.76 3.34 -13.22
CA GLY A 126 -10.85 2.00 -12.67
C GLY A 126 -9.66 1.09 -13.00
N MET A 127 -9.78 -0.17 -12.60
CA MET A 127 -8.83 -1.24 -12.90
C MET A 127 -8.71 -1.47 -14.42
N ASN A 128 -7.51 -1.80 -14.91
CA ASN A 128 -7.25 -2.10 -16.33
C ASN A 128 -7.79 -1.05 -17.33
N SER A 129 -7.81 0.21 -16.91
CA SER A 129 -8.30 1.30 -17.76
C SER A 129 -7.43 1.51 -19.00
N ARG A 130 -8.06 1.92 -20.10
CA ARG A 130 -7.34 2.25 -21.34
C ARG A 130 -6.41 3.44 -21.14
N GLU A 131 -6.83 4.38 -20.30
CA GLU A 131 -6.10 5.58 -19.89
C GLU A 131 -4.79 5.21 -19.20
N TRP A 132 -4.83 4.28 -18.24
CA TRP A 132 -3.63 3.78 -17.58
C TRP A 132 -2.72 3.03 -18.56
N GLY A 133 -3.28 2.12 -19.36
CA GLY A 133 -2.51 1.37 -20.36
C GLY A 133 -1.74 2.28 -21.31
N LYS A 134 -2.40 3.30 -21.88
CA LYS A 134 -1.77 4.29 -22.75
C LYS A 134 -0.65 5.06 -22.05
N LYS A 135 -0.89 5.57 -20.83
CA LYS A 135 0.14 6.29 -20.06
C LYS A 135 1.33 5.41 -19.73
N LEU A 136 1.08 4.17 -19.32
CA LEU A 136 2.12 3.22 -18.95
C LEU A 136 3.00 2.86 -20.15
N SER A 137 2.41 2.61 -21.33
CA SER A 137 3.18 2.34 -22.56
C SER A 137 4.08 3.51 -22.95
N LEU A 138 3.54 4.74 -22.93
CA LEU A 138 4.33 5.95 -23.21
C LEU A 138 5.48 6.14 -22.22
N PHE A 139 5.24 5.82 -20.95
CA PHE A 139 6.24 5.90 -19.89
C PHE A 139 7.35 4.85 -20.06
N ILE A 140 7.00 3.60 -20.35
CA ILE A 140 7.97 2.52 -20.58
C ILE A 140 8.86 2.82 -21.78
N ASN A 141 8.31 3.39 -22.85
CA ASN A 141 9.09 3.75 -24.03
C ASN A 141 10.11 4.87 -23.75
N LYS A 142 9.77 5.85 -22.92
CA LYS A 142 10.67 6.96 -22.53
C LYS A 142 11.79 6.56 -21.56
N ASP A 143 11.64 5.48 -20.81
CA ASP A 143 12.67 5.01 -19.85
C ASP A 143 13.71 4.08 -20.53
N LYS A 144 13.56 3.79 -21.84
CA LYS A 144 14.49 2.98 -22.65
C LYS A 144 15.48 3.81 -23.48
N ASP A 145 15.25 5.11 -23.60
CA ASP A 145 16.15 6.10 -24.21
C ASP A 145 17.04 6.75 -23.12
#